data_AF-A0A967S765-F1
#
_entry.id   AF-A0A967S765-F1
#
_cell.length_a   1.000
_cell.length_b   1.000
_cell.length_c   1.000
_cell.angle_alpha   90.00
_cell.angle_beta   90.00
_cell.angle_gamma   90.00
#
_symmetry.space_group_name_H-M   'P 1'
#
loop_
_entity.id
_entity.type
_entity.pdbx_description
1 polymer ?
#
loop_
_entity_poly.entity_id
_entity_poly.type
_entity_poly.pdbx_seq_one_letter_code
_entity_poly.pdbx_strand_id
1 'polypeptide(L)' 'LADYYVDIAYSTTETQLSVDVSSVGYLSNGTDQLNFDLSQGVDLTETEMVLTQDYSMGLEGTDIGVAYQA' A
#
# COMPACT_ATOMS: atom_id res chain seq x y z
N LEU A 1 -4.08 -17.24 -15.69
CA LEU A 1 -2.67 -17.08 -15.30
C LEU A 1 -2.71 -16.37 -13.96
N ALA A 2 -1.94 -16.86 -12.98
CA ALA A 2 -1.80 -16.15 -11.71
C ALA A 2 -1.01 -14.88 -12.02
N ASP A 3 -1.71 -13.76 -12.13
CA ASP A 3 -1.10 -12.50 -12.56
C ASP A 3 -0.48 -11.84 -11.32
N TYR A 4 0.84 -11.94 -11.22
CA TYR A 4 1.62 -11.16 -10.27
C TYR A 4 1.73 -9.75 -10.82
N TYR A 5 1.40 -8.75 -10.01
CA TYR A 5 1.62 -7.38 -10.40
C TYR A 5 2.07 -6.54 -9.22
N VAL A 6 2.78 -5.46 -9.57
CA VAL A 6 3.08 -4.36 -8.69
C VAL A 6 2.62 -3.12 -9.43
N ASP A 7 1.68 -2.40 -8.83
CA ASP A 7 1.25 -1.09 -9.27
C ASP A 7 1.84 -0.03 -8.33
N ILE A 8 2.35 1.04 -8.93
CA ILE A 8 2.93 2.16 -8.20
C ILE A 8 2.31 3.43 -8.76
N ALA A 9 1.51 4.08 -7.93
CA ALA A 9 0.99 5.40 -8.21
C ALA A 9 1.71 6.43 -7.33
N TYR A 10 1.98 7.60 -7.89
CA TYR A 10 2.43 8.72 -7.09
C TYR A 10 1.74 10.00 -7.57
N SER A 11 1.51 10.90 -6.63
CA SER A 11 1.02 12.23 -6.90
C SER A 11 1.85 13.24 -6.14
N THR A 12 2.05 14.40 -6.74
CA THR A 12 2.79 15.47 -6.11
C THR A 12 2.16 16.81 -6.46
N THR A 13 2.07 17.67 -5.46
CA THR A 13 1.75 19.09 -5.60
C THR A 13 2.87 19.89 -4.94
N GLU A 14 2.72 21.22 -4.89
CA GLU A 14 3.70 22.09 -4.23
C GLU A 14 3.86 21.76 -2.73
N THR A 15 2.80 21.25 -2.10
CA THR A 15 2.75 21.01 -0.65
C THR A 15 2.53 19.56 -0.26
N GLN A 16 2.31 18.66 -1.22
CA GLN A 16 1.98 17.26 -0.94
C GLN A 16 2.78 16.30 -1.82
N LEU A 17 3.18 15.18 -1.23
CA LEU A 17 3.66 13.99 -1.92
C LEU A 17 2.86 12.79 -1.43
N SER A 18 2.25 12.04 -2.33
CA SER A 18 1.64 10.74 -2.03
C SER A 18 2.27 9.65 -2.90
N VAL A 19 2.56 8.51 -2.30
CA VAL A 19 3.04 7.30 -2.99
C VAL A 19 2.20 6.13 -2.52
N ASP A 20 1.58 5.46 -3.48
CA ASP A 20 0.78 4.27 -3.26
C ASP A 20 1.42 3.10 -4.01
N VAL A 21 1.69 2.02 -3.28
CA VAL A 21 2.22 0.77 -3.83
C VAL A 21 1.21 -0.33 -3.53
N SER A 22 0.66 -0.92 -4.57
CA SER A 22 -0.22 -2.08 -4.47
C SER A 22 0.46 -3.25 -5.16
N SER A 23 0.44 -4.41 -4.54
CA SER A 23 0.98 -5.62 -5.16
C SER A 23 0.16 -6.85 -4.82
N VAL A 24 0.12 -7.74 -5.79
CA VAL A 24 -0.55 -9.02 -5.68
C VAL A 24 0.44 -10.11 -6.04
N GLY A 25 0.52 -11.11 -5.17
CA GLY A 25 1.27 -12.33 -5.41
C GLY A 25 0.53 -13.56 -4.92
N TYR A 26 1.09 -14.73 -5.15
CA TYR A 26 0.55 -16.00 -4.65
C TYR A 26 1.54 -16.64 -3.68
N LEU A 27 1.03 -17.28 -2.63
CA LEU A 27 1.83 -18.13 -1.77
C LEU A 27 2.35 -19.34 -2.54
N SER A 28 3.33 -20.04 -1.97
CA SER A 28 3.98 -21.19 -2.61
C SER A 28 3.02 -22.35 -2.97
N ASN A 29 1.80 -22.36 -2.43
CA ASN A 29 0.76 -23.31 -2.82
C ASN A 29 0.07 -22.97 -4.16
N GLY A 30 0.34 -21.80 -4.72
CA GLY A 30 -0.10 -21.36 -6.05
C GLY A 30 -1.59 -21.03 -6.15
N THR A 31 -2.34 -21.10 -5.05
CA THR A 31 -3.78 -20.84 -5.00
C THR A 31 -4.12 -19.66 -4.11
N ASP A 32 -3.36 -19.45 -3.05
CA ASP A 32 -3.66 -18.41 -2.08
C ASP A 32 -3.01 -17.12 -2.54
N GLN A 33 -3.84 -16.13 -2.84
CA GLN A 33 -3.39 -14.82 -3.23
C GLN A 33 -3.10 -13.96 -1.99
N LEU A 34 -1.96 -13.30 -1.98
CA LEU A 34 -1.55 -12.32 -1.00
C LEU A 34 -1.62 -10.93 -1.63
N ASN A 35 -2.40 -10.06 -1.02
CA ASN A 35 -2.50 -8.66 -1.37
C ASN A 35 -1.67 -7.84 -0.39
N PHE A 36 -0.93 -6.87 -0.90
CA PHE A 36 -0.14 -5.93 -0.13
C PHE A 36 -0.40 -4.53 -0.65
N ASP A 37 -0.69 -3.61 0.27
CA ASP A 37 -0.88 -2.20 -0.02
C ASP A 37 -0.05 -1.36 0.94
N LEU A 38 0.62 -0.34 0.42
CA LEU A 38 1.39 0.64 1.17
C LEU A 38 1.08 2.03 0.62
N SER A 39 0.49 2.88 1.44
CA SER A 39 0.31 4.30 1.15
C SER A 39 1.21 5.13 2.05
N GLN A 40 1.95 6.05 1.48
CA GLN A 40 2.79 7.01 2.20
C GLN A 40 2.50 8.41 1.70
N GLY A 41 2.09 9.28 2.61
CA GLY A 41 1.80 10.68 2.35
C GLY A 41 2.71 11.59 3.16
N VAL A 42 3.18 12.66 2.53
CA VAL A 42 3.78 13.79 3.21
C VAL A 42 3.01 15.04 2.82
N ASP A 43 2.48 15.73 3.83
CA ASP A 43 1.81 17.01 3.70
C ASP A 43 2.61 18.10 4.42
N LEU A 44 2.98 19.12 3.66
CA LEU A 44 3.66 20.31 4.14
C LEU A 44 2.66 21.44 4.25
N THR A 45 2.40 21.89 5.46
CA THR A 45 1.72 23.18 5.68
C THR A 45 2.75 24.25 6.02
N GLU A 46 2.33 25.51 6.11
CA GLU A 46 3.24 26.60 6.46
C GLU A 46 3.93 26.42 7.83
N THR A 47 3.34 25.59 8.72
CA THR A 47 3.76 25.47 10.11
C THR A 47 4.16 24.06 10.55
N GLU A 48 3.80 23.03 9.78
CA GLU A 48 4.06 21.63 10.15
C GLU A 48 4.22 20.73 8.93
N MET A 49 4.91 19.61 9.18
CA MET A 49 4.99 18.48 8.27
C MET A 49 4.21 17.33 8.89
N VAL A 50 3.25 16.79 8.15
CA VAL A 50 2.51 15.58 8.51
C VAL A 50 3.01 14.45 7.62
N LEU A 51 3.47 13.37 8.25
CA LEU A 51 3.79 12.12 7.59
C LEU A 51 2.67 11.13 7.91
N THR A 52 2.05 10.58 6.87
CA THR A 52 1.11 9.46 6.99
C THR A 52 1.72 8.22 6.37
N GLN A 53 1.58 7.08 7.04
CA GLN A 53 1.97 5.78 6.51
C GLN A 53 0.91 4.74 6.86
N ASP A 54 0.25 4.25 5.81
CA ASP A 54 -0.70 3.16 5.90
C ASP A 54 -0.12 1.92 5.22
N TYR A 55 -0.17 0.79 5.90
CA TYR A 55 0.28 -0.49 5.41
C TYR A 55 -0.82 -1.52 5.62
N SER A 56 -1.07 -2.37 4.63
CA SER A 56 -1.91 -3.53 4.80
C SER A 56 -1.36 -4.74 4.03
N MET A 57 -1.58 -5.92 4.59
CA MET A 57 -1.32 -7.19 3.95
C MET A 57 -2.45 -8.15 4.32
N GLY A 58 -2.99 -8.85 3.33
CA GLY A 58 -4.10 -9.77 3.53
C GLY A 58 -4.06 -10.95 2.58
N LEU A 59 -4.58 -12.08 3.05
CA LEU A 59 -4.76 -13.27 2.22
C LEU A 59 -6.17 -13.27 1.64
N GLU A 60 -6.27 -13.22 0.31
CA GLU A 60 -7.54 -13.04 -0.39
C GLU A 60 -8.55 -14.14 -0.03
N GLY A 61 -9.80 -13.73 0.21
CA GLY A 61 -10.88 -14.65 0.56
C GLY A 61 -10.81 -15.16 2.01
N THR A 62 -9.97 -14.57 2.86
CA THR A 62 -9.91 -14.88 4.29
C THR A 62 -9.98 -13.62 5.14
N ASP A 63 -10.33 -13.79 6.43
CA ASP A 63 -10.28 -12.73 7.44
C ASP A 63 -8.86 -12.57 8.04
N ILE A 64 -7.82 -13.08 7.38
CA ILE A 64 -6.44 -13.00 7.85
C ILE A 64 -5.77 -11.80 7.18
N GLY A 65 -5.40 -10.81 8.00
CA GLY A 65 -4.64 -9.66 7.54
C GLY A 65 -3.96 -8.89 8.68
N VAL A 66 -2.99 -8.07 8.31
CA VAL A 66 -2.31 -7.12 9.19
C VAL A 66 -2.46 -5.74 8.58
N ALA A 67 -2.89 -4.76 9.37
CA ALA A 67 -2.94 -3.36 8.97
C ALA A 67 -2.21 -2.50 10.01
N TYR A 68 -1.52 -1.47 9.54
CA TYR A 68 -0.82 -0.47 10.34
C TYR A 68 -1.09 0.93 9.76
N GLN A 69 -1.28 1.91 10.64
CA GLN A 69 -1.52 3.30 10.29
C GLN A 69 -0.75 4.19 11.27
N ALA A 70 0.03 5.14 10.76
CA ALA A 70 0.83 6.09 11.53
C ALA A 70 0.88 7.47 10.90
#